data_AF-B8GIG9-F1
#
_entry.id   AF-B8GIG9-F1
#
_cell.length_a   1.000
_cell.length_b   1.000
_cell.length_c   1.000
_cell.angle_alpha   90.00
_cell.angle_beta   90.00
_cell.angle_gamma   90.00
#
_symmetry.space_group_name_H-M   'P 1'
#
loop_
_entity.id
_entity.type
_entity.pdbx_description
1 polymer ?
#
loop_
_entity_poly.entity_id
_entity_poly.type
_entity_poly.pdbx_seq_one_letter_code
_entity_poly.pdbx_strand_id
1 'polypeptide(L)'
;MNDDVIERFREAIRNYTLEKPEKKPKGRYVTILILRELLSAARFTTDGVEANSAIIRVGEADKIVGKLFGRKQVASDRRMAKAIQRDLIDEEMKEINRNWDGCSMEVTKMCQQCPECALFGSAASEGGVSITSRVMYDEAYTIRDLNAVVEEFFQNAPGDAYVRKPTPGIREPDFFKEGVLFPCVITLKDVTPEEVLFFLNITDRNARYGATGTRFGKTRNHILGVYAGKREGPSSLEVTRAIIFALAGGLDSASIRTVMTADTLDLEAVKAAAIHGFEERAARYRITFPAAFDEAGTAEILGEIQDDTSFKAILEAQIKNLHGFTTV
;
A
#
# COMPACT_ATOMS: atom_id res chain seq x y z
N MET A 1 -16.19 -16.57 10.98
CA MET A 1 -14.83 -17.08 10.74
C MET A 1 -14.89 -18.60 10.61
N ASN A 2 -14.58 -19.12 9.44
CA ASN A 2 -14.11 -20.48 9.26
C ASN A 2 -12.68 -20.52 9.81
N ASP A 3 -12.57 -20.88 11.09
CA ASP A 3 -11.29 -20.88 11.82
C ASP A 3 -10.21 -21.71 11.10
N ASP A 4 -10.59 -22.70 10.28
CA ASP A 4 -9.65 -23.55 9.55
C ASP A 4 -8.77 -22.77 8.55
N VAL A 5 -9.33 -21.80 7.81
CA VAL A 5 -8.57 -21.01 6.82
C VAL A 5 -7.53 -20.14 7.52
N ILE A 6 -7.95 -19.44 8.59
CA ILE A 6 -7.08 -18.56 9.36
C ILE A 6 -6.02 -19.35 10.12
N GLU A 7 -6.36 -20.49 10.70
CA GLU A 7 -5.38 -21.36 11.36
C GLU A 7 -4.38 -21.96 10.37
N ARG A 8 -4.82 -22.39 9.17
CA ARG A 8 -3.91 -22.83 8.10
C ARG A 8 -2.97 -21.71 7.66
N PHE A 9 -3.47 -20.48 7.55
CA PHE A 9 -2.65 -19.32 7.23
C PHE A 9 -1.60 -19.06 8.32
N ARG A 10 -2.03 -19.01 9.60
CA ARG A 10 -1.14 -18.84 10.76
C ARG A 10 -0.04 -19.90 10.79
N GLU A 11 -0.41 -21.16 10.58
CA GLU A 11 0.54 -22.28 10.59
C GLU A 11 1.57 -22.16 9.47
N ALA A 12 1.12 -21.86 8.25
CA ALA A 12 2.01 -21.74 7.09
C ALA A 12 3.09 -20.66 7.30
N ILE A 13 2.72 -19.51 7.86
CA ILE A 13 3.66 -18.39 8.04
C ILE A 13 4.40 -18.42 9.39
N ARG A 14 4.06 -19.33 10.32
CA ARG A 14 4.56 -19.39 11.71
C ARG A 14 6.09 -19.26 11.83
N ASN A 15 6.83 -19.91 10.93
CA ASN A 15 8.30 -19.90 10.93
C ASN A 15 8.92 -18.60 10.37
N TYR A 16 8.10 -17.73 9.80
CA TYR A 16 8.45 -16.48 9.12
C TYR A 16 7.73 -15.26 9.70
N THR A 17 7.05 -15.44 10.83
CA THR A 17 6.45 -14.40 11.68
C THR A 17 6.91 -14.61 13.12
N LEU A 18 6.60 -13.69 14.03
CA LEU A 18 6.84 -13.82 15.47
C LEU A 18 5.58 -14.30 16.20
N GLU A 19 5.76 -15.00 17.32
CA GLU A 19 4.64 -15.33 18.22
C GLU A 19 4.09 -14.06 18.89
N LYS A 20 4.99 -13.13 19.25
CA LYS A 20 4.67 -11.80 19.78
C LYS A 20 5.71 -10.78 19.32
N PRO A 21 5.39 -9.48 19.27
CA PRO A 21 6.36 -8.46 18.90
C PRO A 21 7.59 -8.45 19.83
N GLU A 22 8.79 -8.41 19.24
CA GLU A 22 10.05 -8.38 19.99
C GLU A 22 10.81 -7.07 19.75
N LYS A 23 11.45 -6.54 20.80
CA LYS A 23 12.26 -5.31 20.73
C LYS A 23 13.54 -5.47 19.88
N LYS A 24 14.00 -6.71 19.66
CA LYS A 24 15.20 -7.02 18.88
C LYS A 24 14.82 -7.69 17.54
N PRO A 25 15.31 -7.18 16.39
CA PRO A 25 15.03 -7.75 15.09
C PRO A 25 15.44 -9.22 14.98
N LYS A 26 14.65 -10.03 14.24
CA LYS A 26 14.92 -11.46 13.97
C LYS A 26 15.16 -11.76 12.50
N GLY A 27 14.86 -10.83 11.60
CA GLY A 27 15.05 -11.02 10.16
C GLY A 27 14.00 -11.94 9.55
N ARG A 28 12.75 -11.80 9.98
CA ARG A 28 11.59 -12.47 9.40
C ARG A 28 10.81 -11.48 8.53
N TYR A 29 10.39 -11.91 7.34
CA TYR A 29 9.80 -11.01 6.35
C TYR A 29 8.54 -11.62 5.75
N VAL A 30 7.49 -10.81 5.63
CA VAL A 30 6.29 -11.10 4.87
C VAL A 30 6.12 -9.99 3.84
N THR A 31 6.30 -10.33 2.57
CA THR A 31 6.14 -9.41 1.45
C THR A 31 4.75 -9.57 0.85
N ILE A 32 4.07 -8.47 0.61
CA ILE A 32 2.71 -8.42 0.06
C ILE A 32 2.79 -7.71 -1.29
N LEU A 33 2.38 -8.41 -2.34
CA LEU A 33 2.30 -7.87 -3.69
C LEU A 33 0.89 -7.33 -3.93
N ILE A 34 0.80 -6.06 -4.30
CA ILE A 34 -0.47 -5.35 -4.49
C ILE A 34 -0.43 -4.65 -5.83
N LEU A 35 -1.52 -4.71 -6.58
CA LEU A 35 -1.76 -3.86 -7.74
C LEU A 35 -2.86 -2.87 -7.39
N ARG A 36 -2.54 -1.58 -7.38
CA ARG A 36 -3.51 -0.52 -7.08
C ARG A 36 -4.07 0.06 -8.36
N GLU A 37 -5.38 -0.05 -8.52
CA GLU A 37 -6.12 0.42 -9.69
C GLU A 37 -6.89 1.69 -9.35
N LEU A 38 -6.72 2.75 -10.13
CA LEU A 38 -7.57 3.93 -10.04
C LEU A 38 -8.91 3.68 -10.72
N LEU A 39 -9.99 3.70 -9.93
CA LEU A 39 -11.38 3.59 -10.41
C LEU A 39 -12.00 4.95 -10.73
N SER A 40 -11.34 6.05 -10.37
CA SER A 40 -11.71 7.40 -10.78
C SER A 40 -10.48 8.28 -10.77
N ALA A 41 -10.50 9.37 -11.53
CA ALA A 41 -9.41 10.34 -11.59
C ALA A 41 -8.91 10.75 -10.20
N ALA A 42 -7.58 10.75 -10.02
CA ALA A 42 -6.91 10.94 -8.74
C ALA A 42 -5.84 12.03 -8.81
N ARG A 43 -5.80 12.86 -7.77
CA ARG A 43 -4.77 13.90 -7.65
C ARG A 43 -3.62 13.44 -6.76
N PHE A 44 -2.51 13.06 -7.38
CA PHE A 44 -1.26 12.79 -6.67
C PHE A 44 -0.22 13.87 -7.00
N THR A 45 -0.24 14.97 -6.27
CA THR A 45 0.69 16.10 -6.45
C THR A 45 1.40 16.44 -5.14
N THR A 46 2.63 16.98 -5.18
CA THR A 46 3.33 17.49 -3.97
C THR A 46 3.26 18.99 -3.82
N ASP A 47 3.23 19.70 -4.94
CA ASP A 47 3.17 21.16 -5.06
C ASP A 47 1.74 21.69 -5.24
N GLY A 48 0.77 20.79 -5.41
CA GLY A 48 -0.61 21.16 -5.70
C GLY A 48 -0.88 21.42 -7.19
N VAL A 49 0.08 21.28 -8.09
CA VAL A 49 -0.13 21.54 -9.52
C VAL A 49 0.26 20.33 -10.34
N GLU A 50 1.51 19.89 -10.23
CA GLU A 50 2.06 18.86 -11.11
C GLU A 50 1.84 17.44 -10.58
N ALA A 51 1.47 16.54 -11.49
CA ALA A 51 1.39 15.13 -11.19
C ALA A 51 2.77 14.62 -10.77
N ASN A 52 2.82 13.93 -9.64
CA ASN A 52 4.04 13.32 -9.14
C ASN A 52 4.62 12.37 -10.17
N SER A 53 5.85 12.61 -10.58
CA SER A 53 6.53 11.82 -11.61
C SER A 53 7.93 11.38 -11.17
N ALA A 54 8.50 10.44 -11.93
CA ALA A 54 9.88 10.01 -11.80
C ALA A 54 10.44 9.58 -13.15
N ILE A 55 11.75 9.74 -13.31
CA ILE A 55 12.48 9.16 -14.44
C ILE A 55 12.97 7.78 -14.01
N ILE A 56 12.57 6.75 -14.76
CA ILE A 56 13.03 5.38 -14.57
C ILE A 56 13.60 4.83 -15.88
N ARG A 57 14.62 4.00 -15.79
CA ARG A 57 15.12 3.27 -16.98
C ARG A 57 14.23 2.07 -17.28
N VAL A 58 13.75 1.93 -18.51
CA VAL A 58 12.99 0.77 -19.00
C VAL A 58 13.64 0.29 -20.29
N GLY A 59 14.18 -0.92 -20.28
CA GLY A 59 15.08 -1.39 -21.34
C GLY A 59 16.33 -0.49 -21.41
N GLU A 60 16.59 0.07 -22.58
CA GLU A 60 17.73 0.98 -22.81
C GLU A 60 17.37 2.46 -22.71
N ALA A 61 16.08 2.80 -22.53
CA ALA A 61 15.60 4.18 -22.55
C ALA A 61 15.16 4.67 -21.17
N ASP A 62 15.38 5.96 -20.91
CA ASP A 62 14.78 6.65 -19.79
C ASP A 62 13.33 7.04 -20.11
N LYS A 63 12.45 6.82 -19.14
CA LYS A 63 11.00 7.02 -19.25
C LYS A 63 10.49 7.84 -18.07
N ILE A 64 9.59 8.76 -18.35
CA ILE A 64 8.91 9.55 -17.32
C ILE A 64 7.61 8.84 -16.99
N VAL A 65 7.47 8.39 -15.74
CA VAL A 65 6.30 7.66 -15.24
C VAL A 65 5.68 8.39 -14.05
N GLY A 66 4.42 8.12 -13.77
CA GLY A 66 3.76 8.56 -12.55
C GLY A 66 4.35 7.88 -11.31
N LYS A 67 4.36 8.60 -10.18
CA LYS A 67 4.91 8.13 -8.91
C LYS A 67 3.94 8.33 -7.76
N LEU A 68 3.54 7.23 -7.11
CA LEU A 68 2.81 7.25 -5.85
C LEU A 68 3.79 7.09 -4.68
N PHE A 69 3.91 8.16 -3.89
CA PHE A 69 4.90 8.20 -2.81
C PHE A 69 4.62 7.18 -1.70
N GLY A 70 5.60 6.37 -1.30
CA GLY A 70 5.51 5.41 -0.20
C GLY A 70 4.98 6.04 1.09
N ARG A 71 5.46 7.24 1.46
CA ARG A 71 4.95 8.00 2.62
C ARG A 71 3.46 8.34 2.54
N LYS A 72 2.91 8.55 1.33
CA LYS A 72 1.48 8.84 1.12
C LYS A 72 0.67 7.55 1.22
N GLN A 73 1.24 6.42 0.80
CA GLN A 73 0.64 5.09 0.97
C GLN A 73 0.52 4.75 2.47
N VAL A 74 1.64 4.82 3.20
CA VAL A 74 1.71 4.63 4.66
C VAL A 74 0.68 5.51 5.37
N ALA A 75 0.66 6.82 5.08
CA ALA A 75 -0.25 7.74 5.76
C ALA A 75 -1.72 7.39 5.52
N SER A 76 -2.05 6.83 4.36
CA SER A 76 -3.40 6.39 4.05
C SER A 76 -3.81 5.15 4.82
N ASP A 77 -2.97 4.12 4.79
CA ASP A 77 -3.25 2.85 5.49
C ASP A 77 -3.28 3.06 7.01
N ARG A 78 -2.44 3.96 7.55
CA ARG A 78 -2.50 4.39 8.97
C ARG A 78 -3.82 5.08 9.35
N ARG A 79 -4.38 5.93 8.46
CA ARG A 79 -5.68 6.57 8.72
C ARG A 79 -6.81 5.54 8.72
N MET A 80 -6.77 4.59 7.78
CA MET A 80 -7.73 3.48 7.74
C MET A 80 -7.63 2.64 9.03
N ALA A 81 -6.43 2.22 9.39
CA ALA A 81 -6.15 1.50 10.63
C ALA A 81 -6.69 2.23 11.87
N LYS A 82 -6.38 3.52 12.04
CA LYS A 82 -6.88 4.30 13.19
C LYS A 82 -8.40 4.45 13.18
N ALA A 83 -9.02 4.62 12.01
CA ALA A 83 -10.48 4.71 11.91
C ALA A 83 -11.15 3.40 12.35
N ILE A 84 -10.67 2.27 11.85
CA ILE A 84 -11.22 0.95 12.23
C ILE A 84 -11.00 0.67 13.71
N GLN A 85 -9.82 0.99 14.27
CA GLN A 85 -9.58 0.76 15.69
C GLN A 85 -10.49 1.58 16.60
N ARG A 86 -10.83 2.83 16.22
CA ARG A 86 -11.80 3.66 16.97
C ARG A 86 -13.20 3.08 16.96
N ASP A 87 -13.53 2.29 15.95
CA ASP A 87 -14.84 1.67 15.81
C ASP A 87 -14.89 0.31 16.54
N LEU A 88 -13.86 -0.53 16.35
CA LEU A 88 -13.92 -1.93 16.76
C LEU A 88 -13.34 -2.22 18.15
N ILE A 89 -12.32 -1.47 18.59
CA ILE A 89 -11.57 -1.78 19.82
C ILE A 89 -11.51 -0.62 20.82
N ASP A 90 -12.51 0.26 20.81
CA ASP A 90 -12.53 1.45 21.69
C ASP A 90 -12.55 1.08 23.17
N GLU A 91 -13.41 0.14 23.56
CA GLU A 91 -13.53 -0.30 24.96
C GLU A 91 -12.28 -1.05 25.44
N GLU A 92 -11.73 -1.93 24.60
CA GLU A 92 -10.50 -2.68 24.90
C GLU A 92 -9.29 -1.74 25.04
N MET A 93 -9.23 -0.68 24.24
CA MET A 93 -8.18 0.34 24.38
C MET A 93 -8.38 1.21 25.63
N LYS A 94 -9.62 1.48 26.05
CA LYS A 94 -9.93 2.19 27.30
C LYS A 94 -9.56 1.40 28.55
N GLU A 95 -9.60 0.06 28.50
CA GLU A 95 -9.10 -0.79 29.59
C GLU A 95 -7.58 -0.63 29.78
N ILE A 96 -6.83 -0.46 28.69
CA ILE A 96 -5.37 -0.26 28.72
C ILE A 96 -5.02 1.19 29.08
N ASN A 97 -5.74 2.14 28.50
CA ASN A 97 -5.56 3.57 28.72
C ASN A 97 -6.92 4.22 28.93
N ARG A 98 -7.29 4.46 30.19
CA ARG A 98 -8.58 5.05 30.57
C ARG A 98 -8.90 6.39 29.92
N ASN A 99 -7.89 7.11 29.42
CA ASN A 99 -8.02 8.38 28.72
C ASN A 99 -7.91 8.23 27.19
N TRP A 100 -8.10 7.02 26.66
CA TRP A 100 -8.08 6.79 25.23
C TRP A 100 -9.29 7.43 24.56
N ASP A 101 -9.04 8.39 23.67
CA ASP A 101 -10.03 9.07 22.82
C ASP A 101 -9.66 8.86 21.34
N GLY A 102 -9.28 7.62 21.02
CA GLY A 102 -8.68 7.28 19.73
C GLY A 102 -7.22 7.74 19.59
N CYS A 103 -6.46 7.02 18.75
CA CYS A 103 -5.08 7.41 18.47
C CYS A 103 -5.02 8.58 17.46
N SER A 104 -4.13 9.55 17.69
CA SER A 104 -3.89 10.66 16.76
C SER A 104 -3.00 10.29 15.56
N MET A 105 -3.11 11.07 14.48
CA MET A 105 -2.13 11.13 13.37
C MET A 105 -1.02 12.14 13.65
N GLU A 106 -1.18 13.03 14.63
CA GLU A 106 -0.13 13.95 15.06
C GLU A 106 1.01 13.13 15.70
N VAL A 107 2.20 13.23 15.12
CA VAL A 107 3.37 12.40 15.46
C VAL A 107 3.73 12.47 16.95
N THR A 108 3.52 13.63 17.58
CA THR A 108 3.80 13.87 19.00
C THR A 108 2.65 13.48 19.95
N LYS A 109 1.49 13.07 19.43
CA LYS A 109 0.29 12.71 20.21
C LYS A 109 -0.22 11.30 19.88
N MET A 110 0.63 10.45 19.33
CA MET A 110 0.29 9.05 19.10
C MET A 110 0.20 8.30 20.44
N CYS A 111 -0.76 7.38 20.59
CA CYS A 111 -0.96 6.67 21.86
C CYS A 111 0.14 5.64 22.18
N GLN A 112 0.94 5.24 21.19
CA GLN A 112 2.03 4.26 21.29
C GLN A 112 1.65 2.84 21.76
N GLN A 113 0.38 2.59 22.09
CA GLN A 113 -0.10 1.34 22.68
C GLN A 113 -0.99 0.53 21.74
N CYS A 114 -1.62 1.16 20.75
CA CYS A 114 -2.54 0.48 19.84
C CYS A 114 -1.82 -0.36 18.77
N PRO A 115 -2.52 -1.36 18.17
CA PRO A 115 -2.02 -2.18 17.05
C PRO A 115 -1.33 -1.39 15.94
N GLU A 116 -1.93 -0.28 15.49
CA GLU A 116 -1.38 0.59 14.46
C GLU A 116 -0.04 1.20 14.87
N CYS A 117 0.10 1.71 16.10
CA CYS A 117 1.35 2.30 16.56
C CYS A 117 2.45 1.25 16.71
N ALA A 118 2.09 0.05 17.17
CA ALA A 118 3.03 -1.05 17.30
C ALA A 118 3.55 -1.54 15.94
N LEU A 119 2.70 -1.58 14.90
CA LEU A 119 3.07 -2.05 13.57
C LEU A 119 3.72 -0.95 12.71
N PHE A 120 3.07 0.20 12.56
CA PHE A 120 3.53 1.32 11.71
C PHE A 120 4.52 2.26 12.41
N GLY A 121 4.82 2.01 13.68
CA GLY A 121 5.72 2.83 14.48
C GLY A 121 5.09 4.14 14.95
N SER A 122 5.70 4.72 15.99
CA SER A 122 5.30 5.99 16.59
C SER A 122 6.53 6.68 17.16
N ALA A 123 6.61 8.00 17.00
CA ALA A 123 7.66 8.78 17.65
C ALA A 123 7.38 8.91 19.15
N ALA A 124 8.44 9.04 19.94
CA ALA A 124 8.35 9.32 21.37
C ALA A 124 7.65 10.68 21.61
N SER A 125 6.58 10.68 22.41
CA SER A 125 6.14 11.87 23.16
C SER A 125 6.95 11.96 24.47
N GLU A 126 6.85 13.06 25.22
CA GLU A 126 7.54 13.18 26.52
C GLU A 126 7.27 11.96 27.42
N GLY A 127 8.33 11.23 27.79
CA GLY A 127 8.26 10.01 28.61
C GLY A 127 7.91 8.70 27.87
N GLY A 128 7.69 8.74 26.55
CA GLY A 128 7.32 7.58 25.72
C GLY A 128 8.49 6.87 25.03
N VAL A 129 8.22 5.70 24.46
CA VAL A 129 9.19 4.92 23.66
C VAL A 129 9.01 5.26 22.18
N SER A 130 10.12 5.37 21.45
CA SER A 130 10.05 5.47 19.98
C SER A 130 9.98 4.06 19.39
N ILE A 131 8.90 3.78 18.66
CA ILE A 131 8.69 2.50 17.96
C ILE A 131 9.02 2.72 16.49
N THR A 132 9.99 1.97 15.97
CA THR A 132 10.32 1.99 14.54
C THR A 132 9.27 1.21 13.76
N SER A 133 8.85 1.74 12.59
CA SER A 133 7.92 1.04 11.70
C SER A 133 8.48 -0.33 11.31
N ARG A 134 7.61 -1.35 11.39
CA ARG A 134 7.87 -2.69 10.86
C ARG A 134 7.23 -2.91 9.50
N VAL A 135 6.59 -1.88 8.94
CA VAL A 135 6.05 -1.85 7.58
C VAL A 135 6.93 -0.97 6.71
N MET A 136 7.43 -1.54 5.61
CA MET A 136 8.33 -0.90 4.66
C MET A 136 7.60 -0.77 3.32
N TYR A 137 7.40 0.47 2.88
CA TYR A 137 6.77 0.79 1.60
C TYR A 137 7.80 1.29 0.61
N ASP A 138 7.77 0.72 -0.58
CA ASP A 138 8.42 1.29 -1.74
C ASP A 138 7.61 2.43 -2.36
N GLU A 139 8.31 3.20 -3.18
CA GLU A 139 7.67 4.06 -4.17
C GLU A 139 6.99 3.19 -5.23
N ALA A 140 5.75 3.53 -5.60
CA ALA A 140 5.05 2.83 -6.67
C ALA A 140 5.04 3.66 -7.95
N TYR A 141 5.17 2.99 -9.09
CA TYR A 141 5.34 3.63 -10.39
C TYR A 141 4.23 3.19 -11.33
N THR A 142 3.79 4.07 -12.24
CA THR A 142 2.85 3.65 -13.28
C THR A 142 3.55 2.73 -14.29
N ILE A 143 2.82 1.74 -14.79
CA ILE A 143 3.29 0.87 -15.88
C ILE A 143 3.43 1.67 -17.18
N ARG A 144 2.51 2.61 -17.39
CA ARG A 144 2.44 3.48 -18.57
C ARG A 144 3.19 4.80 -18.36
N ASP A 145 3.60 5.43 -19.46
CA ASP A 145 4.28 6.72 -19.47
C ASP A 145 3.36 7.83 -18.90
N LEU A 146 3.95 8.84 -18.26
CA LEU A 146 3.24 9.94 -17.59
C LEU A 146 2.23 10.62 -18.53
N ASN A 147 2.61 10.87 -19.78
CA ASN A 147 1.76 11.52 -20.79
C ASN A 147 0.54 10.69 -21.18
N ALA A 148 0.58 9.36 -21.02
CA ALA A 148 -0.58 8.50 -21.29
C ALA A 148 -1.58 8.52 -20.12
N VAL A 149 -1.06 8.64 -18.89
CA VAL A 149 -1.83 8.46 -17.65
C VAL A 149 -2.28 9.76 -16.98
N VAL A 150 -1.68 10.90 -17.34
CA VAL A 150 -2.04 12.21 -16.81
C VAL A 150 -2.92 12.97 -17.79
N GLU A 151 -3.91 13.68 -17.26
CA GLU A 151 -4.70 14.67 -17.98
C GLU A 151 -4.47 16.06 -17.38
N GLU A 152 -4.14 17.02 -18.24
CA GLU A 152 -3.99 18.43 -17.90
C GLU A 152 -5.30 19.16 -18.22
N PHE A 153 -5.92 19.80 -17.24
CA PHE A 153 -7.11 20.64 -17.45
C PHE A 153 -6.72 22.12 -17.45
N PHE A 154 -7.23 22.86 -18.44
CA PHE A 154 -7.13 24.31 -18.48
C PHE A 154 -8.55 24.89 -18.39
N GLN A 155 -8.87 25.61 -17.32
CA GLN A 155 -10.12 26.36 -17.27
C GLN A 155 -9.95 27.73 -17.92
N ASN A 156 -10.78 28.01 -18.92
CA ASN A 156 -11.10 29.37 -19.29
C ASN A 156 -12.10 29.88 -18.25
N ALA A 157 -11.65 30.68 -17.28
CA ALA A 157 -12.55 31.31 -16.32
C ALA A 157 -13.41 32.37 -17.05
N PRO A 158 -14.73 32.16 -17.25
CA PRO A 158 -15.59 33.24 -17.72
C PRO A 158 -15.87 34.14 -16.51
N GLY A 159 -15.14 35.25 -16.42
CA GLY A 159 -15.51 36.30 -15.47
C GLY A 159 -16.81 36.99 -15.89
N ASP A 160 -17.52 37.56 -14.92
CA ASP A 160 -18.84 38.22 -15.00
C ASP A 160 -18.97 39.45 -15.93
N ALA A 161 -18.02 39.70 -16.83
CA ALA A 161 -17.94 40.93 -17.64
C ALA A 161 -18.25 40.67 -19.12
N TYR A 162 -19.10 41.51 -19.72
CA TYR A 162 -19.61 41.39 -21.10
C TYR A 162 -18.56 41.57 -22.23
N VAL A 163 -17.33 42.00 -21.95
CA VAL A 163 -16.23 42.09 -22.94
C VAL A 163 -14.88 41.83 -22.25
N ARG A 164 -14.03 40.93 -22.79
CA ARG A 164 -12.65 40.73 -22.29
C ARG A 164 -11.59 40.40 -23.35
N LYS A 165 -10.36 40.88 -23.09
CA LYS A 165 -9.11 40.45 -23.73
C LYS A 165 -8.75 39.02 -23.26
N PRO A 166 -8.09 38.19 -24.11
CA PRO A 166 -7.72 36.83 -23.74
C PRO A 166 -6.79 36.85 -22.51
N THR A 167 -7.19 36.17 -21.43
CA THR A 167 -6.31 35.94 -20.28
C THR A 167 -5.79 34.51 -20.39
N PRO A 168 -4.51 34.22 -20.12
CA PRO A 168 -4.02 32.84 -20.05
C PRO A 168 -4.87 32.05 -19.04
N GLY A 169 -5.41 30.91 -19.46
CA GLY A 169 -6.32 30.09 -18.65
C GLY A 169 -5.70 29.72 -17.30
N ILE A 170 -6.53 29.60 -16.26
CA ILE A 170 -6.08 29.10 -14.96
C ILE A 170 -5.79 27.61 -15.16
N ARG A 171 -4.51 27.23 -15.04
CA ARG A 171 -4.08 25.82 -15.10
C ARG A 171 -4.64 25.09 -13.89
N GLU A 172 -5.48 24.07 -14.13
CA GLU A 172 -5.90 23.18 -13.06
C GLU A 172 -4.77 22.21 -12.69
N PRO A 173 -4.81 21.62 -11.49
CA PRO A 173 -3.90 20.55 -11.13
C PRO A 173 -4.02 19.35 -12.08
N ASP A 174 -2.91 18.69 -12.33
CA ASP A 174 -2.86 17.47 -13.12
C ASP A 174 -3.56 16.31 -12.39
N PHE A 175 -4.26 15.47 -13.15
CA PHE A 175 -4.92 14.27 -12.63
C PHE A 175 -4.40 13.01 -13.30
N PHE A 176 -4.19 11.97 -12.49
CA PHE A 176 -4.09 10.61 -13.01
C PHE A 176 -5.47 10.15 -13.44
N LYS A 177 -5.60 9.64 -14.66
CA LYS A 177 -6.83 9.07 -15.21
C LYS A 177 -7.26 7.81 -14.44
N GLU A 178 -8.52 7.42 -14.56
CA GLU A 178 -8.97 6.07 -14.22
C GLU A 178 -8.25 5.00 -15.06
N GLY A 179 -8.24 3.77 -14.56
CA GLY A 179 -7.52 2.64 -15.18
C GLY A 179 -6.01 2.72 -15.06
N VAL A 180 -5.47 3.69 -14.33
CA VAL A 180 -4.03 3.74 -14.02
C VAL A 180 -3.71 2.72 -12.94
N LEU A 181 -2.66 1.94 -13.18
CA LEU A 181 -2.24 0.82 -12.36
C LEU A 181 -0.88 1.11 -11.73
N PHE A 182 -0.78 0.91 -10.42
CA PHE A 182 0.44 1.05 -9.63
C PHE A 182 0.78 -0.30 -8.96
N PRO A 183 1.79 -1.02 -9.47
CA PRO A 183 2.37 -2.16 -8.76
C PRO A 183 3.07 -1.69 -7.49
N CYS A 184 2.71 -2.29 -6.37
CA CYS A 184 3.18 -1.96 -5.03
C CYS A 184 3.66 -3.23 -4.34
N VAL A 185 4.90 -3.22 -3.88
CA VAL A 185 5.45 -4.23 -2.99
C VAL A 185 5.61 -3.61 -1.61
N ILE A 186 5.05 -4.27 -0.60
CA ILE A 186 5.13 -3.84 0.79
C ILE A 186 5.72 -4.98 1.61
N THR A 187 6.71 -4.67 2.44
CA THR A 187 7.38 -5.66 3.28
C THR A 187 7.06 -5.42 4.75
N LEU A 188 6.51 -6.43 5.40
CA LEU A 188 6.32 -6.52 6.84
C LEU A 188 7.51 -7.25 7.45
N LYS A 189 8.17 -6.63 8.43
CA LYS A 189 9.37 -7.16 9.06
C LYS A 189 9.11 -7.51 10.52
N ASP A 190 9.49 -8.72 10.93
CA ASP A 190 9.41 -9.17 12.32
C ASP A 190 8.00 -8.95 12.90
N VAL A 191 6.98 -9.34 12.13
CA VAL A 191 5.54 -9.20 12.47
C VAL A 191 4.94 -10.50 12.99
N THR A 192 3.86 -10.42 13.75
CA THR A 192 3.03 -11.59 14.11
C THR A 192 2.04 -11.95 12.99
N PRO A 193 1.45 -13.16 12.99
CA PRO A 193 0.37 -13.50 12.06
C PRO A 193 -0.80 -12.52 12.11
N GLU A 194 -1.20 -12.08 13.31
CA GLU A 194 -2.28 -11.11 13.51
C GLU A 194 -1.94 -9.75 12.90
N GLU A 195 -0.68 -9.33 12.96
CA GLU A 195 -0.21 -8.11 12.30
C GLU A 195 -0.26 -8.19 10.77
N VAL A 196 -0.04 -9.39 10.21
CA VAL A 196 -0.23 -9.62 8.77
C VAL A 196 -1.71 -9.54 8.40
N LEU A 197 -2.59 -10.21 9.15
CA LEU A 197 -4.04 -10.17 8.92
C LEU A 197 -4.60 -8.75 9.07
N PHE A 198 -4.15 -8.03 10.11
CA PHE A 198 -4.45 -6.62 10.33
C PHE A 198 -4.05 -5.79 9.11
N PHE A 199 -2.83 -5.97 8.59
CA PHE A 199 -2.35 -5.25 7.43
C PHE A 199 -3.14 -5.56 6.15
N LEU A 200 -3.47 -6.83 5.91
CA LEU A 200 -4.24 -7.26 4.75
C LEU A 200 -5.63 -6.62 4.75
N ASN A 201 -6.31 -6.64 5.89
CA ASN A 201 -7.66 -6.07 6.02
C ASN A 201 -7.69 -4.56 5.82
N ILE A 202 -6.77 -3.81 6.45
CA ILE A 202 -6.74 -2.35 6.28
C ILE A 202 -6.41 -1.96 4.83
N THR A 203 -5.58 -2.76 4.15
CA THR A 203 -5.22 -2.56 2.75
C THR A 203 -6.42 -2.83 1.85
N ASP A 204 -7.14 -3.93 2.07
CA ASP A 204 -8.35 -4.27 1.31
C ASP A 204 -9.45 -3.20 1.46
N ARG A 205 -9.68 -2.72 2.69
CA ARG A 205 -10.67 -1.67 2.98
C ARG A 205 -10.28 -0.28 2.48
N ASN A 206 -8.99 0.01 2.26
CA ASN A 206 -8.54 1.36 1.91
C ASN A 206 -8.77 1.73 0.43
N ALA A 207 -9.81 2.51 0.17
CA ALA A 207 -10.17 2.92 -1.19
C ALA A 207 -9.69 4.33 -1.60
N ARG A 208 -8.88 5.04 -0.80
CA ARG A 208 -8.55 6.47 -1.05
C ARG A 208 -7.12 6.81 -0.64
N TYR A 209 -6.22 7.03 -1.61
CA TYR A 209 -4.85 7.49 -1.33
C TYR A 209 -4.73 9.01 -1.59
N GLY A 210 -4.07 9.76 -0.71
CA GLY A 210 -3.84 11.22 -0.88
C GLY A 210 -4.00 12.05 0.39
N ALA A 211 -3.83 13.37 0.30
CA ALA A 211 -3.95 14.29 1.44
C ALA A 211 -5.39 14.81 1.58
N THR A 212 -5.86 14.96 2.82
CA THR A 212 -7.23 15.34 3.18
C THR A 212 -7.74 16.56 2.39
N GLY A 213 -8.47 16.34 1.29
CA GLY A 213 -8.93 17.38 0.37
C GLY A 213 -9.77 16.82 -0.78
N THR A 214 -10.54 17.68 -1.46
CA THR A 214 -11.41 17.25 -2.57
C THR A 214 -10.61 16.58 -3.69
N ARG A 215 -11.13 15.46 -4.24
CA ARG A 215 -10.67 14.72 -5.44
C ARG A 215 -9.45 13.78 -5.28
N PHE A 216 -9.51 12.86 -4.31
CA PHE A 216 -8.51 11.80 -4.09
C PHE A 216 -8.44 10.70 -5.15
N GLY A 217 -9.48 10.54 -5.96
CA GLY A 217 -9.69 9.32 -6.75
C GLY A 217 -10.09 8.12 -5.89
N LYS A 218 -10.88 7.19 -6.44
CA LYS A 218 -11.20 5.91 -5.80
C LYS A 218 -10.17 4.90 -6.26
N THR A 219 -9.62 4.11 -5.34
CA THR A 219 -8.63 3.07 -5.64
C THR A 219 -9.18 1.72 -5.25
N ARG A 220 -8.91 0.69 -6.05
CA ARG A 220 -9.08 -0.71 -5.67
C ARG A 220 -7.70 -1.33 -5.48
N ASN A 221 -7.48 -1.97 -4.34
CA ASN A 221 -6.25 -2.73 -4.08
C ASN A 221 -6.50 -4.19 -4.44
N HIS A 222 -5.83 -4.68 -5.47
CA HIS A 222 -5.80 -6.11 -5.78
C HIS A 222 -4.60 -6.70 -5.05
N ILE A 223 -4.82 -7.48 -3.99
CA ILE A 223 -3.74 -8.14 -3.26
C ILE A 223 -3.43 -9.45 -4.00
N LEU A 224 -2.33 -9.44 -4.75
CA LEU A 224 -1.97 -10.50 -5.70
C LEU A 224 -1.23 -11.67 -5.05
N GLY A 225 -0.67 -11.44 -3.85
CA GLY A 225 -0.10 -12.53 -3.08
C GLY A 225 0.59 -12.08 -1.78
N VAL A 226 0.76 -13.06 -0.89
CA VAL A 226 1.44 -12.94 0.40
C VAL A 226 2.59 -13.94 0.45
N TYR A 227 3.81 -13.44 0.61
CA TYR A 227 5.04 -14.21 0.47
C TYR A 227 5.87 -14.11 1.75
N ALA A 228 5.96 -15.19 2.52
CA ALA A 228 6.67 -15.21 3.80
C ALA A 228 8.01 -15.94 3.68
N GLY A 229 9.06 -15.36 4.26
CA GLY A 229 10.43 -15.86 4.16
C GLY A 229 11.41 -15.21 5.14
N LYS A 230 12.70 -15.44 4.88
CA LYS A 230 13.82 -14.88 5.67
C LYS A 230 14.57 -13.75 4.97
N ARG A 231 14.09 -13.34 3.80
CA ARG A 231 14.70 -12.29 2.97
C ARG A 231 13.57 -11.44 2.39
N GLU A 232 13.83 -10.15 2.28
CA GLU A 232 12.96 -9.20 1.62
C GLU A 232 12.84 -9.49 0.11
N GLY A 233 11.64 -9.33 -0.44
CA GLY A 233 11.34 -9.56 -1.85
C GLY A 233 11.82 -8.46 -2.80
N PRO A 234 11.61 -8.63 -4.12
CA PRO A 234 11.86 -7.60 -5.13
C PRO A 234 11.10 -6.31 -4.88
N SER A 235 11.63 -5.18 -5.37
CA SER A 235 11.01 -3.86 -5.21
C SER A 235 9.85 -3.59 -6.16
N SER A 236 9.02 -2.59 -5.84
CA SER A 236 7.92 -2.12 -6.71
C SER A 236 8.39 -1.70 -8.11
N LEU A 237 9.58 -1.10 -8.21
CA LEU A 237 10.17 -0.68 -9.49
C LEU A 237 10.53 -1.89 -10.36
N GLU A 238 11.03 -2.97 -9.76
CA GLU A 238 11.39 -4.17 -10.48
C GLU A 238 10.18 -4.92 -11.01
N VAL A 239 9.13 -5.01 -10.19
CA VAL A 239 7.84 -5.57 -10.61
C VAL A 239 7.24 -4.74 -11.74
N THR A 240 7.25 -3.40 -11.61
CA THR A 240 6.77 -2.51 -12.68
C THR A 240 7.48 -2.76 -14.01
N ARG A 241 8.80 -2.87 -14.00
CA ARG A 241 9.59 -3.21 -15.21
C ARG A 241 9.28 -4.60 -15.74
N ALA A 242 9.13 -5.59 -14.87
CA ALA A 242 8.81 -6.96 -15.26
C ALA A 242 7.45 -7.03 -15.96
N ILE A 243 6.45 -6.28 -15.48
CA ILE A 243 5.15 -6.17 -16.13
C ILE A 243 5.30 -5.57 -17.54
N ILE A 244 6.01 -4.45 -17.68
CA ILE A 244 6.22 -3.81 -18.99
C ILE A 244 6.85 -4.78 -19.99
N PHE A 245 7.89 -5.51 -19.58
CA PHE A 245 8.58 -6.45 -20.47
C PHE A 245 7.72 -7.68 -20.82
N ALA A 246 6.94 -8.18 -19.86
CA ALA A 246 6.04 -9.30 -20.10
C ALA A 246 4.94 -8.92 -21.10
N LEU A 247 4.32 -7.75 -20.94
CA LEU A 247 3.29 -7.26 -21.86
C LEU A 247 3.85 -6.88 -23.23
N ALA A 248 5.09 -6.41 -23.30
CA ALA A 248 5.78 -6.11 -24.55
C ALA A 248 6.25 -7.38 -25.29
N GLY A 249 6.26 -8.55 -24.63
CA GLY A 249 6.80 -9.80 -25.19
C GLY A 249 8.31 -9.78 -25.43
N GLY A 250 9.04 -8.82 -24.85
CA GLY A 250 10.47 -8.63 -25.12
C GLY A 250 11.06 -7.33 -24.54
N LEU A 251 12.32 -7.06 -24.93
CA LEU A 251 13.08 -5.87 -24.51
C LEU A 251 13.24 -4.83 -25.62
N ASP A 252 12.61 -5.04 -26.78
CA ASP A 252 12.73 -4.10 -27.89
C ASP A 252 11.96 -2.80 -27.62
N SER A 253 12.56 -1.68 -28.01
CA SER A 253 12.04 -0.34 -27.71
C SER A 253 10.68 -0.05 -28.35
N ALA A 254 10.33 -0.72 -29.45
CA ALA A 254 9.06 -0.49 -30.15
C ALA A 254 7.91 -1.14 -29.38
N SER A 255 8.04 -2.40 -28.98
CA SER A 255 7.04 -3.11 -28.19
C SER A 255 6.85 -2.50 -26.81
N ILE A 256 7.95 -2.11 -26.14
CA ILE A 256 7.89 -1.38 -24.86
C ILE A 256 7.09 -0.09 -25.02
N ARG A 257 7.37 0.69 -26.07
CA ARG A 257 6.65 1.94 -26.33
C ARG A 257 5.16 1.69 -26.52
N THR A 258 4.77 0.64 -27.27
CA THR A 258 3.36 0.28 -27.47
C THR A 258 2.63 0.07 -26.14
N VAL A 259 3.23 -0.66 -25.19
CA VAL A 259 2.65 -0.87 -23.86
C VAL A 259 2.58 0.45 -23.08
N MET A 260 3.66 1.21 -23.06
CA MET A 260 3.75 2.41 -22.21
C MET A 260 2.86 3.56 -22.70
N THR A 261 2.56 3.63 -23.99
CA THR A 261 1.68 4.65 -24.58
C THR A 261 0.24 4.16 -24.80
N ALA A 262 -0.10 2.95 -24.37
CA ALA A 262 -1.44 2.41 -24.53
C ALA A 262 -2.48 3.22 -23.71
N ASP A 263 -3.68 3.39 -24.26
CA ASP A 263 -4.78 4.07 -23.57
C ASP A 263 -5.25 3.28 -22.34
N THR A 264 -5.28 1.95 -22.45
CA THR A 264 -5.64 1.02 -21.38
C THR A 264 -4.73 -0.21 -21.42
N LEU A 265 -4.68 -0.95 -20.32
CA LEU A 265 -4.01 -2.25 -20.23
C LEU A 265 -5.02 -3.29 -19.75
N ASP A 266 -4.89 -4.52 -20.25
CA ASP A 266 -5.69 -5.63 -19.76
C ASP A 266 -5.30 -5.96 -18.30
N LEU A 267 -6.26 -5.87 -17.40
CA LEU A 267 -6.02 -5.98 -15.96
C LEU A 267 -5.49 -7.37 -15.58
N GLU A 268 -6.09 -8.43 -16.13
CA GLU A 268 -5.72 -9.81 -15.80
C GLU A 268 -4.33 -10.16 -16.34
N ALA A 269 -3.98 -9.69 -17.54
CA ALA A 269 -2.62 -9.79 -18.08
C ALA A 269 -1.61 -9.04 -17.20
N VAL A 270 -1.96 -7.85 -16.68
CA VAL A 270 -1.11 -7.10 -15.75
C VAL A 270 -0.92 -7.86 -14.44
N LYS A 271 -1.97 -8.42 -13.85
CA LYS A 271 -1.89 -9.21 -12.61
C LYS A 271 -1.00 -10.44 -12.79
N ALA A 272 -1.23 -11.22 -13.86
CA ALA A 272 -0.42 -12.39 -14.18
C ALA A 272 1.06 -12.01 -14.39
N ALA A 273 1.33 -10.91 -15.10
CA ALA A 273 2.67 -10.41 -15.31
C ALA A 273 3.33 -9.91 -14.01
N ALA A 274 2.56 -9.33 -13.09
CA ALA A 274 3.05 -8.86 -11.80
C ALA A 274 3.49 -10.03 -10.92
N ILE A 275 2.65 -11.07 -10.80
CA ILE A 275 2.94 -12.28 -10.02
C ILE A 275 4.18 -12.98 -10.59
N HIS A 276 4.15 -13.31 -11.89
CA HIS A 276 5.27 -13.98 -12.55
C HIS A 276 6.55 -13.14 -12.45
N GLY A 277 6.47 -11.83 -12.70
CA GLY A 277 7.60 -10.91 -12.61
C GLY A 277 8.20 -10.82 -11.21
N PHE A 278 7.37 -10.83 -10.16
CA PHE A 278 7.81 -10.85 -8.77
C PHE A 278 8.55 -12.16 -8.44
N GLU A 279 7.95 -13.31 -8.74
CA GLU A 279 8.49 -14.63 -8.42
C GLU A 279 9.79 -14.92 -9.18
N GLU A 280 9.83 -14.57 -10.46
CA GLU A 280 11.01 -14.72 -11.32
C GLU A 280 12.20 -13.92 -10.79
N ARG A 281 11.97 -12.69 -10.33
CA ARG A 281 13.02 -11.85 -9.70
C ARG A 281 13.45 -12.37 -8.34
N ALA A 282 12.50 -12.82 -7.52
CA ALA A 282 12.83 -13.44 -6.25
C ALA A 282 13.76 -14.66 -6.45
N ALA A 283 13.44 -15.52 -7.43
CA ALA A 283 14.26 -16.66 -7.79
C ALA A 283 15.67 -16.23 -8.26
N ARG A 284 15.79 -15.21 -9.12
CA ARG A 284 17.10 -14.65 -9.54
C ARG A 284 17.94 -14.18 -8.37
N TYR A 285 17.32 -13.65 -7.32
CA TYR A 285 18.01 -13.19 -6.10
C TYR A 285 18.24 -14.29 -5.07
N ARG A 286 17.87 -15.54 -5.39
CA ARG A 286 17.94 -16.69 -4.47
C ARG A 286 17.12 -16.41 -3.21
N ILE A 287 15.98 -15.78 -3.39
CA ILE A 287 14.97 -15.59 -2.36
C ILE A 287 13.97 -16.72 -2.53
N THR A 288 13.69 -17.42 -1.43
CA THR A 288 12.67 -18.46 -1.38
C THR A 288 11.62 -18.01 -0.40
N PHE A 289 10.35 -18.20 -0.78
CA PHE A 289 9.18 -17.98 0.06
C PHE A 289 8.55 -19.34 0.36
N PRO A 290 8.92 -20.01 1.46
CA PRO A 290 8.41 -21.35 1.73
C PRO A 290 6.93 -21.37 2.09
N ALA A 291 6.37 -20.22 2.48
CA ALA A 291 4.94 -19.99 2.55
C ALA A 291 4.58 -18.85 1.60
N ALA A 292 3.75 -19.16 0.61
CA ALA A 292 3.25 -18.22 -0.37
C ALA A 292 1.76 -18.49 -0.61
N PHE A 293 0.99 -17.42 -0.71
CA PHE A 293 -0.43 -17.43 -1.04
C PHE A 293 -0.61 -16.56 -2.27
N ASP A 294 -1.26 -17.10 -3.29
CA ASP A 294 -1.61 -16.34 -4.50
C ASP A 294 -2.85 -15.46 -4.26
N GLU A 295 -3.33 -14.78 -5.30
CA GLU A 295 -4.50 -13.91 -5.22
C GLU A 295 -5.74 -14.66 -4.72
N ALA A 296 -5.95 -15.91 -5.17
CA ALA A 296 -7.10 -16.71 -4.76
C ALA A 296 -7.03 -17.12 -3.28
N GLY A 297 -5.88 -17.62 -2.82
CA GLY A 297 -5.67 -17.94 -1.41
C GLY A 297 -5.74 -16.70 -0.52
N THR A 298 -5.26 -15.56 -1.01
CA THR A 298 -5.38 -14.28 -0.28
C THR A 298 -6.83 -13.81 -0.20
N ALA A 299 -7.62 -13.98 -1.26
CA ALA A 299 -9.04 -13.67 -1.26
C ALA A 299 -9.83 -14.56 -0.30
N GLU A 300 -9.48 -15.85 -0.17
CA GLU A 300 -10.06 -16.76 0.83
C GLU A 300 -9.82 -16.22 2.25
N ILE A 301 -8.59 -15.83 2.56
CA ILE A 301 -8.23 -15.23 3.87
C ILE A 301 -9.00 -13.93 4.11
N LEU A 302 -9.05 -13.03 3.13
CA LEU A 302 -9.77 -11.76 3.24
C LEU A 302 -11.27 -11.97 3.45
N GLY A 303 -11.86 -12.97 2.80
CA GLY A 303 -13.26 -13.36 2.97
C GLY A 303 -13.60 -13.75 4.41
N GLU A 304 -12.65 -14.32 5.15
CA GLU A 304 -12.84 -14.71 6.55
C GLU A 304 -12.70 -13.55 7.55
N ILE A 305 -12.00 -12.48 7.16
CA ILE A 305 -11.82 -11.29 7.99
C ILE A 305 -12.60 -10.08 7.46
N GLN A 306 -13.51 -10.27 6.50
CA GLN A 306 -14.24 -9.17 5.88
C GLN A 306 -15.19 -8.47 6.85
N ASP A 307 -15.80 -9.22 7.77
CA ASP A 307 -16.76 -8.69 8.74
C ASP A 307 -16.08 -8.14 10.00
N ASP A 308 -16.73 -7.17 10.63
CA ASP A 308 -16.19 -6.46 11.78
C ASP A 308 -16.07 -7.33 13.03
N THR A 309 -16.88 -8.39 13.17
CA THR A 309 -16.80 -9.28 14.33
C THR A 309 -15.56 -10.15 14.25
N SER A 310 -15.34 -10.79 13.10
CA SER A 310 -14.13 -11.60 12.85
C SER A 310 -12.88 -10.72 12.92
N PHE A 311 -12.92 -9.51 12.36
CA PHE A 311 -11.76 -8.62 12.40
C PHE A 311 -11.47 -8.07 13.79
N LYS A 312 -12.50 -7.75 14.58
CA LYS A 312 -12.35 -7.35 15.99
C LYS A 312 -11.60 -8.42 16.79
N ALA A 313 -11.92 -9.69 16.61
CA ALA A 313 -11.23 -10.79 17.29
C ALA A 313 -9.70 -10.83 16.99
N ILE A 314 -9.30 -10.51 15.74
CA ILE A 314 -7.89 -10.38 15.36
C ILE A 314 -7.22 -9.22 16.11
N LEU A 315 -7.89 -8.07 16.20
CA LEU A 315 -7.37 -6.90 16.91
C LEU A 315 -7.24 -7.17 18.42
N GLU A 316 -8.23 -7.82 19.03
CA GLU A 316 -8.17 -8.21 20.45
C GLU A 316 -7.01 -9.17 20.75
N ALA A 317 -6.80 -10.16 19.88
CA ALA A 317 -5.66 -11.07 19.98
C ALA A 317 -4.33 -10.31 19.87
N GLN A 318 -4.25 -9.35 18.94
CA GLN A 318 -3.08 -8.52 18.78
C GLN A 318 -2.82 -7.66 20.02
N ILE A 319 -3.85 -7.00 20.59
CA ILE A 319 -3.74 -6.20 21.82
C ILE A 319 -3.11 -7.02 22.95
N LYS A 320 -3.57 -8.27 23.15
CA LYS A 320 -3.00 -9.17 24.17
C LYS A 320 -1.51 -9.44 23.95
N ASN A 321 -1.08 -9.52 22.69
CA ASN A 321 0.32 -9.74 22.33
C ASN A 321 1.21 -8.48 22.46
N LEU A 322 0.62 -7.27 22.55
CA LEU A 322 1.37 -6.02 22.70
C LEU A 322 1.88 -5.77 24.13
N HIS A 323 1.39 -6.48 25.13
CA HIS A 323 1.80 -6.31 26.53
C HIS A 323 3.32 -6.50 26.68
N GLY A 324 4.02 -5.44 27.12
CA GLY A 324 5.47 -5.41 27.32
C GLY A 324 6.31 -5.01 26.10
N PHE A 325 5.71 -4.92 24.91
CA PHE A 325 6.40 -4.41 23.71
C PHE A 325 6.41 -2.88 23.66
N THR A 326 5.27 -2.27 24.00
CA THR A 326 5.03 -0.82 23.93
C THR A 326 5.41 -0.06 25.21
N THR A 327 5.84 -0.78 26.26
CA THR A 327 6.30 -0.21 27.54
C THR A 327 7.80 -0.41 27.70
N VAL A 328 8.48 0.53 28.37
CA VAL A 328 9.91 0.41 28.74
C VAL A 328 10.09 -0.83 29.61
#